data_AF-A0A920J5A5-F1
#
_entry.id   AF-A0A920J5A5-F1
#
_cell.length_a   1.000
_cell.length_b   1.000
_cell.length_c   1.000
_cell.angle_alpha   90.00
_cell.angle_beta   90.00
_cell.angle_gamma   90.00
#
_symmetry.space_group_name_H-M   'P 1'
#
loop_
_entity.id
_entity.type
_entity.pdbx_description
1 polymer ?
#
loop_
_entity_poly.entity_id
_entity_poly.type
_entity_poly.pdbx_seq_one_letter_code
_entity_poly.pdbx_strand_id
1 'polypeptide(L)' 'MRFGTSEGMILAAGDDDLGIFVLSPDEGALPGMKVR' A
#
# COMPACT_ATOMS: atom_id res chain seq x y z
N MET A 1 -17.76 15.27 -5.56
CA MET A 1 -17.21 13.99 -5.06
C MET A 1 -17.20 13.01 -6.22
N ARG A 2 -16.07 12.39 -6.55
CA ARG A 2 -16.03 11.29 -7.53
C ARG A 2 -16.40 10.01 -6.78
N PHE A 3 -17.55 9.44 -7.11
CA PHE A 3 -17.97 8.16 -6.56
C PHE A 3 -17.34 7.03 -7.38
N GLY A 4 -16.73 6.08 -6.69
CA GLY A 4 -16.16 4.86 -7.26
C GLY A 4 -16.04 3.81 -6.17
N THR A 5 -16.21 2.54 -6.54
CA THR A 5 -16.01 1.41 -5.63
C THR A 5 -14.52 1.17 -5.43
N SER A 6 -14.08 1.00 -4.18
CA SER A 6 -12.70 0.61 -3.87
C SER A 6 -12.55 -0.90 -4.00
N GLU A 7 -11.74 -1.35 -4.95
CA GLU A 7 -11.49 -2.77 -5.25
C GLU A 7 -10.24 -3.32 -4.55
N GLY A 8 -9.64 -2.56 -3.62
CA GLY A 8 -8.41 -2.98 -2.95
C GLY A 8 -8.05 -2.16 -1.71
N MET A 9 -6.99 -2.60 -1.05
CA MET A 9 -6.38 -1.97 0.12
C MET A 9 -4.86 -1.90 -0.09
N ILE A 10 -4.26 -0.78 0.29
CA ILE A 10 -2.80 -0.56 0.24
C ILE A 10 -2.25 -0.70 1.67
N LEU A 11 -1.10 -1.35 1.81
CA LEU A 11 -0.37 -1.42 3.08
C LEU A 11 0.53 -0.20 3.25
N ALA A 12 0.53 0.35 4.46
CA ALA A 12 1.36 1.48 4.84
C ALA A 12 1.81 1.32 6.30
N ALA A 13 2.97 1.87 6.63
CA ALA A 13 3.37 2.08 8.02
C ALA A 13 2.81 3.41 8.51
N GLY A 14 2.42 3.48 9.78
CA GLY A 14 1.91 4.68 10.42
C GLY A 14 2.73 5.01 11.66
N ASP A 15 2.95 6.30 11.88
CA ASP A 15 3.50 6.88 13.10
C ASP A 15 2.63 8.06 13.51
N ASP A 16 2.36 8.20 14.81
CA ASP A 16 1.42 9.19 15.31
C ASP A 16 1.90 10.64 15.08
N ASP A 17 3.22 10.86 15.09
CA ASP A 17 3.83 12.18 14.91
C ASP A 17 4.26 12.44 13.45
N LEU A 18 4.66 11.40 12.72
CA LEU A 18 5.24 11.50 11.37
C LEU A 18 4.25 11.17 10.24
N GLY A 19 3.12 10.54 10.54
CA GLY A 19 2.06 10.22 9.58
C GLY A 19 2.24 8.88 8.87
N ILE A 20 1.78 8.80 7.60
CA ILE A 20 1.65 7.55 6.84
C ILE A 20 2.77 7.41 5.80
N PHE A 21 3.39 6.24 5.75
CA PHE A 21 4.44 5.85 4.82
C PHE A 21 3.99 4.67 3.97
N VAL A 22 3.84 4.87 2.67
CA VAL A 22 3.45 3.80 1.73
C VAL A 22 4.60 2.80 1.59
N LEU A 23 4.28 1.51 1.74
CA LEU A 23 5.27 0.45 1.56
C LEU A 23 5.59 0.28 0.07
N SER A 24 6.87 0.09 -0.24
CA SER A 24 7.34 -0.26 -1.58
C SER A 24 7.80 -1.71 -1.59
N PRO A 25 7.59 -2.43 -2.71
CA PRO A 25 8.15 -3.76 -2.86
C PRO A 25 9.68 -3.70 -2.95
N ASP A 26 10.34 -4.80 -2.54
CA ASP A 26 11.76 -4.99 -2.75
C ASP A 26 12.10 -5.09 -4.25
N GLU A 27 13.37 -4.82 -4.58
CA GLU A 27 13.86 -4.90 -5.95
C GLU A 27 13.64 -6.32 -6.53
N GLY A 28 13.11 -6.37 -7.75
CA GLY A 28 12.83 -7.62 -8.46
C GLY A 28 11.47 -8.26 -8.15
N ALA A 29 10.66 -7.70 -7.25
CA ALA A 29 9.27 -8.13 -7.07
C ALA A 29 8.43 -7.87 -8.32
N LEU A 30 7.59 -8.83 -8.69
CA LEU A 30 6.70 -8.75 -9.85
C LEU A 30 5.23 -8.64 -9.42
N PRO A 31 4.35 -8.02 -10.23
CA PRO A 31 2.91 -7.96 -9.94
C PRO A 31 2.30 -9.34 -9.70
N GLY A 32 1.44 -9.46 -8.68
CA GLY A 32 0.77 -10.71 -8.32
C GLY A 32 1.58 -11.65 -7.42
N MET A 33 2.85 -11.33 -7.12
CA MET A 33 3.60 -12.04 -6.09
C MET A 33 2.93 -11.90 -4.72
N LYS A 34 2.86 -12.99 -3.95
CA LYS A 34 2.30 -12.98 -2.59
C LYS A 34 3.32 -12.44 -1.60
N VAL A 35 2.91 -11.47 -0.80
CA VAL A 35 3.64 -11.03 0.40
C VAL A 35 3.65 -12.17 1.42
N ARG A 36 4.76 -12.39 2.11
CA ARG A 36 4.90 -13.37 3.20
C ARG A 36 5.36 -12.69 4.48
#